data_AF-A0A7G5SZN2-F1
#
_entry.id   AF-A0A7G5SZN2-F1
#
_cell.length_a   1.000
_cell.length_b   1.000
_cell.length_c   1.000
_cell.angle_alpha   90.00
_cell.angle_beta   90.00
_cell.angle_gamma   90.00
#
_symmetry.space_group_name_H-M   'P 1'
#
loop_
_entity.id
_entity.type
_entity.pdbx_description
1 polymer ?
#
loop_
_entity_poly.entity_id
_entity_poly.type
_entity_poly.pdbx_seq_one_letter_code
_entity_poly.pdbx_strand_id
1 'polypeptide(L)'
;GIAVVIVSHRIGPLGFLCWKDENIPGNAGVKDVVLALRWVRDNIVAFRGNPYKVVIAGQGFGAAMVEALMLSPMGDSLYHGAILQS
;
A
#
# COMPACT_ATOMS: atom_id res chain seq x y z
N GLY A 1 11.19 4.75 -19.53
CA GLY A 1 11.71 4.12 -18.30
C GLY A 1 10.60 4.06 -17.27
N ILE A 2 10.80 3.28 -16.21
CA ILE A 2 9.87 3.20 -15.07
C ILE A 2 10.62 3.61 -13.80
N ALA A 3 9.91 4.19 -12.84
CA ALA A 3 10.40 4.38 -11.49
C ALA A 3 9.91 3.20 -10.64
N VAL A 4 10.81 2.58 -9.88
CA VAL A 4 10.47 1.50 -8.95
C VAL A 4 10.55 2.05 -7.54
N VAL A 5 9.46 1.93 -6.79
CA VAL A 5 9.37 2.37 -5.40
C VAL A 5 9.16 1.13 -4.54
N ILE A 6 10.08 0.90 -3.59
CA ILE A 6 9.99 -0.21 -2.63
C ILE A 6 9.62 0.39 -1.28
N VAL A 7 8.60 -0.17 -0.65
CA VAL A 7 8.03 0.35 0.61
C VAL A 7 8.19 -0.69 1.71
N SER A 8 8.76 -0.28 2.83
CA SER A 8 8.75 -1.05 4.07
C SER A 8 7.48 -0.77 4.85
N HIS A 9 6.87 -1.80 5.45
CA HIS A 9 5.69 -1.69 6.30
C HIS A 9 5.86 -2.60 7.52
N ARG A 10 5.09 -2.35 8.59
CA ARG A 10 5.13 -3.20 9.78
C ARG A 10 4.57 -4.60 9.49
N ILE A 11 5.22 -5.60 10.06
CA ILE A 11 4.86 -7.02 9.94
C ILE A 11 4.57 -7.65 11.30
N GLY A 12 4.05 -8.88 11.30
CA GLY A 12 3.77 -9.65 12.52
C GLY A 12 2.81 -8.91 13.47
N PRO A 13 2.93 -9.11 14.80
CA PRO A 13 2.05 -8.45 15.76
C PRO A 13 2.08 -6.92 15.68
N LEU A 14 3.24 -6.32 15.39
CA LEU A 14 3.36 -4.86 15.28
C LEU A 14 2.58 -4.27 14.09
N GLY A 15 2.38 -5.06 13.04
CA GLY A 15 1.61 -4.66 11.86
C GLY A 15 0.14 -5.08 11.91
N PHE A 16 -0.19 -6.17 12.60
CA PHE A 16 -1.47 -6.85 12.42
C PHE A 16 -2.16 -7.26 13.72
N LEU A 17 -1.63 -6.94 14.90
CA LEU A 17 -2.36 -7.13 16.15
C LEU A 17 -3.67 -6.34 16.11
N CYS A 18 -4.77 -7.02 16.38
CA CYS A 18 -6.11 -6.46 16.41
C CYS A 18 -6.80 -6.88 17.70
N TRP A 19 -7.46 -5.94 18.37
CA TRP A 19 -8.32 -6.16 19.52
C TRP A 19 -9.70 -5.59 19.23
N LYS A 20 -10.71 -6.03 19.99
CA LYS A 20 -12.11 -5.58 19.83
C LYS A 20 -12.35 -4.21 20.48
N ASP A 21 -11.41 -3.27 20.29
CA ASP A 21 -11.52 -1.89 20.73
C ASP A 21 -10.93 -0.92 19.71
N GLU A 22 -11.17 0.37 19.92
CA GLU A 22 -10.69 1.44 19.03
C GLU A 22 -9.20 1.74 19.18
N ASN A 23 -8.56 1.29 20.27
CA ASN A 23 -7.14 1.57 20.54
C ASN A 23 -6.23 0.66 19.71
N ILE A 24 -6.64 -0.59 19.47
CA ILE A 24 -5.89 -1.56 18.68
C ILE A 24 -6.78 -2.08 17.53
N PRO A 25 -7.14 -1.23 16.56
CA PRO A 25 -8.07 -1.58 15.49
C PRO A 25 -7.46 -2.51 14.42
N GLY A 26 -6.18 -2.86 14.56
CA GLY A 26 -5.45 -3.66 13.58
C GLY A 26 -5.07 -2.94 12.29
N ASN A 27 -4.52 -3.74 11.37
CA ASN A 27 -4.10 -3.35 10.02
C ASN A 27 -3.14 -2.16 9.98
N ALA A 28 -2.28 -2.02 10.99
CA ALA A 28 -1.21 -1.03 11.02
C ALA A 28 -0.27 -1.17 9.80
N GLY A 29 0.09 -2.40 9.41
CA GLY A 29 0.91 -2.66 8.22
C GLY A 29 0.23 -2.22 6.91
N VAL A 30 -1.09 -2.44 6.77
CA VAL A 30 -1.85 -1.94 5.61
C VAL A 30 -1.87 -0.42 5.58
N LYS A 31 -2.07 0.22 6.74
CA LYS A 31 -2.08 1.69 6.87
C LYS A 31 -0.73 2.30 6.54
N ASP A 32 0.37 1.63 6.85
CA ASP A 32 1.72 2.06 6.43
C ASP A 32 1.84 2.10 4.90
N VAL A 33 1.32 1.08 4.21
CA VAL A 33 1.32 1.05 2.73
C VAL A 33 0.41 2.13 2.15
N VAL A 34 -0.77 2.37 2.73
CA VAL A 34 -1.66 3.48 2.31
C VAL A 34 -0.96 4.83 2.47
N LEU A 35 -0.26 5.03 3.59
CA LEU A 35 0.51 6.25 3.83
C LEU A 35 1.61 6.42 2.78
N ALA A 36 2.33 5.35 2.45
CA ALA A 36 3.35 5.37 1.41
C ALA A 36 2.77 5.68 0.02
N LEU A 37 1.59 5.14 -0.32
CA LEU A 37 0.92 5.46 -1.58
C LEU A 37 0.50 6.93 -1.66
N ARG A 38 0.03 7.52 -0.54
CA ARG A 38 -0.23 8.98 -0.47
C ARG A 38 1.05 9.77 -0.66
N TRP A 39 2.15 9.34 -0.05
CA TRP A 39 3.46 9.95 -0.26
C TRP A 39 3.89 9.89 -1.73
N VAL A 40 3.72 8.74 -2.39
CA VAL A 40 4.02 8.58 -3.83
C VAL A 40 3.17 9.54 -4.66
N ARG A 41 1.85 9.60 -4.44
CA ARG A 41 0.96 10.53 -5.14
C ARG A 41 1.43 11.98 -5.00
N ASP A 42 1.83 12.38 -3.80
CA ASP A 42 2.16 13.77 -3.48
C ASP A 42 3.58 14.17 -3.91
N ASN A 43 4.51 13.20 -4.03
CA ASN A 43 5.95 13.50 -4.19
C ASN A 43 6.59 12.93 -5.46
N ILE A 44 6.00 11.94 -6.13
CA ILE A 44 6.68 11.21 -7.23
C ILE A 44 7.01 12.12 -8.43
N VAL A 45 6.31 13.25 -8.59
CA VAL A 45 6.58 14.25 -9.62
C VAL A 45 8.00 14.82 -9.47
N ALA A 46 8.50 15.00 -8.25
CA ALA A 46 9.87 15.46 -7.99
C ALA A 46 10.93 14.46 -8.48
N PHE A 47 10.57 13.17 -8.55
CA PHE A 47 11.38 12.09 -9.10
C PHE A 47 11.11 11.82 -10.58
N ARG A 48 10.40 12.74 -11.26
CA ARG A 48 9.98 12.64 -12.67
C ARG A 48 9.03 11.47 -12.96
N GLY A 49 8.35 10.95 -11.94
CA GLY A 49 7.28 9.98 -12.10
C GLY A 49 5.92 10.63 -12.34
N ASN A 50 4.93 9.83 -12.75
CA ASN A 50 3.56 10.29 -12.97
C ASN A 50 2.64 9.71 -11.87
N PRO A 51 2.05 10.55 -10.99
CA PRO A 51 1.14 10.09 -9.95
C PRO A 51 -0.14 9.45 -10.50
N TYR A 52 -0.49 9.75 -11.77
CA TYR A 52 -1.62 9.15 -12.48
C TYR A 52 -1.27 7.87 -13.25
N LYS A 53 -0.10 7.26 -13.01
CA LYS A 53 0.30 5.99 -13.63
C LYS A 53 0.99 5.05 -12.64
N VAL A 54 0.54 5.08 -11.39
CA VAL A 54 1.06 4.20 -10.32
C VAL A 54 0.46 2.81 -10.48
N VAL A 55 1.30 1.76 -10.47
CA VAL A 55 0.87 0.35 -10.44
C VAL A 55 1.39 -0.26 -9.14
N ILE A 56 0.51 -0.86 -8.35
CA ILE A 56 0.89 -1.61 -7.14
C ILE A 56 1.18 -3.06 -7.51
N ALA A 57 2.25 -3.64 -6.96
CA ALA A 57 2.66 -5.00 -7.25
C ALA A 57 3.13 -5.70 -5.97
N GLY A 58 2.78 -6.98 -5.82
CA GLY A 58 3.17 -7.77 -4.66
C GLY A 58 3.20 -9.27 -4.94
N GLN A 59 4.04 -9.98 -4.18
CA GLN A 59 4.20 -11.44 -4.25
C GLN A 59 3.82 -12.08 -2.90
N GLY A 60 3.13 -13.22 -2.93
CA GLY A 60 2.71 -13.96 -1.73
C GLY A 60 1.85 -13.11 -0.80
N PHE A 61 2.36 -12.83 0.41
CA PHE A 61 1.71 -11.91 1.35
C PHE A 61 1.51 -10.49 0.76
N GLY A 62 2.45 -10.04 -0.08
CA GLY A 62 2.32 -8.78 -0.79
C GLY A 62 1.16 -8.78 -1.80
N ALA A 63 0.85 -9.92 -2.41
CA ALA A 63 -0.31 -10.02 -3.30
C ALA A 63 -1.62 -9.93 -2.52
N ALA A 64 -1.72 -10.57 -1.36
CA ALA A 64 -2.86 -10.42 -0.45
C ALA A 64 -3.02 -8.96 0.05
N MET A 65 -1.91 -8.26 0.28
CA MET A 65 -1.95 -6.82 0.61
C MET A 65 -2.48 -5.98 -0.55
N VAL A 66 -2.05 -6.26 -1.78
CA VAL A 66 -2.55 -5.58 -2.99
C VAL A 66 -4.04 -5.84 -3.15
N GLU A 67 -4.52 -7.08 -2.95
CA GLU A 67 -5.94 -7.42 -2.95
C GLU A 67 -6.72 -6.65 -1.87
N ALA A 68 -6.19 -6.58 -0.65
CA ALA A 68 -6.82 -5.81 0.43
C ALA A 68 -6.96 -4.32 0.10
N LEU A 69 -5.98 -3.73 -0.60
CA LEU A 69 -6.03 -2.35 -1.08
C LEU A 69 -7.02 -2.15 -2.24
N MET A 70 -7.27 -3.18 -3.04
CA MET A 70 -8.31 -3.17 -4.09
C MET A 70 -9.72 -3.21 -3.53
N LEU A 71 -9.91 -3.88 -2.40
CA LEU A 71 -11.21 -3.99 -1.76
C LEU A 71 -11.49 -2.86 -0.76
N SER A 72 -10.44 -2.13 -0.34
CA SER A 72 -10.55 -1.08 0.66
C SER A 72 -10.76 0.31 0.04
N PRO A 73 -11.71 1.11 0.53
CA PRO A 73 -11.85 2.51 0.11
C PRO A 73 -10.62 3.37 0.47
N MET A 74 -9.73 2.87 1.35
CA MET A 74 -8.48 3.57 1.67
C MET A 74 -7.50 3.62 0.50
N GLY A 75 -7.63 2.69 -0.46
CA GLY A 75 -6.82 2.62 -1.68
C GLY A 75 -7.36 3.45 -2.84
N ASP A 76 -8.58 3.99 -2.73
CA ASP A 76 -9.25 4.68 -3.82
C ASP A 76 -8.42 5.86 -4.35
N SER A 77 -8.30 5.92 -5.67
CA SER A 77 -7.55 6.96 -6.39
C SER A 77 -6.05 7.05 -6.06
N LEU A 78 -5.46 6.06 -5.39
CA LEU A 78 -4.02 6.04 -5.07
C LEU A 78 -3.16 5.26 -6.08
N TYR A 79 -3.77 4.41 -6.90
CA TYR A 79 -3.11 3.64 -7.95
C TYR A 79 -4.04 3.42 -9.15
N HIS A 80 -3.46 3.04 -10.29
CA HIS A 80 -4.13 2.88 -11.59
C HIS A 80 -4.24 1.42 -12.02
N GLY A 81 -3.34 0.58 -11.52
CA GLY A 81 -3.33 -0.84 -11.83
C GLY A 81 -2.72 -1.65 -10.68
N ALA A 82 -2.96 -2.96 -10.72
CA ALA A 82 -2.48 -3.89 -9.71
C ALA A 82 -1.89 -5.14 -10.39
N ILE A 83 -0.82 -5.68 -9.81
CA ILE A 83 -0.20 -6.94 -10.20
C ILE A 83 -0.09 -7.82 -8.95
N LEU A 84 -0.74 -8.99 -8.98
CA LEU A 84 -0.75 -9.95 -7.89
C LEU A 84 0.00 -11.20 -8.33
N GLN A 85 1.05 -11.57 -7.59
CA GLN A 85 1.90 -12.72 -7.90
C GLN A 85 1.90 -13.71 -6.73
N SER A 86 1.84 -15.00 -7.02
CA SER A 86 1.81 -16.07 -6.00
C SER A 86 3.11 -16.19 -5.23
#